data_AF-A0A0K2D2H4-F1
#
_entry.id   AF-A0A0K2D2H4-F1
#
_cell.length_a   1.000
_cell.length_b   1.000
_cell.length_c   1.000
_cell.angle_alpha   90.00
_cell.angle_beta   90.00
_cell.angle_gamma   90.00
#
_symmetry.space_group_name_H-M   'P 1'
#
loop_
_entity.id
_entity.type
_entity.pdbx_description
1 polymer ?
#
loop_
_entity_poly.entity_id
_entity_poly.type
_entity_poly.pdbx_seq_one_letter_code
_entity_poly.pdbx_strand_id
1 'polypeptide(L)' 'LCGAVSWLDAKATHQLNPEGPCQVVSKENPVDEEIGIWPDCDRAVNQYSHGALEHVTLYSILQDPMTSCGC' A
#
# COMPACT_ATOMS: atom_id res chain seq x y z
N LEU A 1 10.00 -6.81 -3.24
CA LEU A 1 9.36 -5.92 -4.24
C LEU A 1 9.93 -6.24 -5.63
N CYS A 2 9.08 -6.64 -6.58
CA CYS A 2 9.50 -7.36 -7.79
C CYS A 2 9.83 -6.51 -9.03
N GLY A 3 9.47 -5.21 -9.05
CA GLY A 3 9.66 -4.33 -10.22
C GLY A 3 8.79 -4.64 -11.45
N ALA A 4 7.91 -5.64 -11.39
CA ALA A 4 7.08 -6.10 -12.51
C ALA A 4 5.62 -5.60 -12.49
N VAL A 5 5.20 -4.92 -11.41
CA VAL A 5 3.84 -4.40 -11.25
C VAL A 5 3.91 -2.88 -11.11
N SER A 6 3.51 -2.17 -12.16
CA SER A 6 3.33 -0.72 -12.11
C SER A 6 1.95 -0.36 -11.56
N TRP A 7 1.73 0.93 -11.28
CA TRP A 7 0.40 1.42 -10.87
C TRP A 7 -0.68 1.15 -11.93
N LEU A 8 -0.35 1.29 -13.22
CA LEU A 8 -1.30 1.03 -14.31
C LEU A 8 -1.66 -0.46 -14.38
N ASP A 9 -0.70 -1.35 -14.16
CA ASP A 9 -0.93 -2.80 -14.13
C ASP A 9 -1.83 -3.20 -12.96
N ALA A 10 -1.58 -2.65 -11.77
CA ALA A 10 -2.41 -2.89 -10.59
C ALA A 10 -3.85 -2.40 -10.79
N LYS A 11 -4.01 -1.22 -11.40
CA LYS A 11 -5.34 -0.68 -11.76
C LYS A 11 -6.06 -1.58 -12.76
N ALA A 12 -5.40 -1.99 -13.84
CA ALA A 12 -5.98 -2.89 -14.83
C ALA A 12 -6.37 -4.23 -14.21
N THR A 13 -5.53 -4.77 -13.32
CA THR A 13 -5.78 -6.04 -12.60
C THR A 13 -7.06 -5.95 -11.76
N HIS A 14 -7.26 -4.85 -11.02
CA HIS A 14 -8.50 -4.64 -10.26
C HIS A 14 -9.74 -4.51 -11.17
N GLN A 15 -9.60 -3.82 -12.32
CA GLN A 15 -10.69 -3.71 -13.30
C GLN A 15 -11.07 -5.06 -13.94
N LEU A 16 -10.10 -5.96 -14.10
CA LEU A 16 -10.34 -7.31 -14.60
C LEU A 16 -11.03 -8.20 -13.56
N ASN A 17 -10.61 -8.11 -12.29
CA ASN A 17 -11.24 -8.84 -11.18
C ASN A 17 -11.23 -8.01 -9.89
N PRO A 18 -12.40 -7.48 -9.46
CA PRO A 18 -12.51 -6.71 -8.21
C PRO A 18 -12.19 -7.52 -6.94
N GLU A 19 -12.37 -8.84 -6.94
CA GLU A 19 -12.03 -9.72 -5.82
C GLU A 19 -10.58 -10.25 -5.89
N GLY A 20 -9.81 -9.73 -6.85
CA GLY A 20 -8.43 -10.12 -7.09
C GLY A 20 -7.42 -9.54 -6.08
N PRO A 21 -6.11 -9.71 -6.35
CA PRO A 21 -5.06 -9.32 -5.41
C PRO A 21 -4.82 -7.80 -5.33
N CYS A 22 -5.23 -7.03 -6.34
CA CYS A 22 -5.06 -5.58 -6.36
C CYS A 22 -6.35 -4.90 -5.89
N GLN A 23 -6.25 -4.10 -4.83
CA GLN A 23 -7.38 -3.39 -4.23
C GLN A 23 -7.15 -1.89 -4.26
N VAL A 24 -8.24 -1.11 -4.35
CA VAL A 24 -8.17 0.35 -4.38
C VAL A 24 -7.95 0.89 -2.98
N VAL A 25 -6.97 1.78 -2.83
CA VAL A 25 -6.70 2.52 -1.59
C VAL A 25 -6.70 4.01 -1.92
N SER A 26 -7.57 4.77 -1.27
CA SER A 26 -7.64 6.24 -1.42
C SER A 26 -6.45 6.92 -0.77
N LYS A 27 -6.11 8.11 -1.26
CA LYS A 27 -5.07 8.98 -0.68
C LYS A 27 -5.68 10.31 -0.27
N GLU A 28 -6.71 10.25 0.57
CA GLU A 28 -7.41 11.42 1.10
C GLU A 28 -6.89 11.78 2.49
N ASN A 29 -6.94 13.07 2.86
CA ASN A 29 -6.62 13.59 4.20
C ASN A 29 -5.29 13.05 4.77
N PRO A 30 -4.14 13.35 4.14
CA PRO A 30 -2.85 12.91 4.65
C PRO A 30 -2.61 13.40 6.09
N VAL A 31 -1.99 12.55 6.90
CA VAL A 31 -1.50 12.94 8.24
C VAL A 31 -0.17 13.66 8.11
N ASP A 32 0.69 13.16 7.22
CA ASP A 32 1.99 13.74 6.90
C ASP A 32 2.33 13.46 5.44
N GLU A 33 2.41 14.49 4.61
CA GLU A 33 2.73 14.35 3.19
C GLU A 33 4.24 14.16 2.92
N GLU A 34 5.12 14.60 3.84
CA GLU A 34 6.57 14.57 3.65
C GLU A 34 7.08 13.13 3.68
N ILE A 35 6.72 12.40 4.73
CA ILE A 35 7.07 10.98 4.86
C ILE A 35 6.01 10.06 4.25
N GLY A 36 4.83 10.62 3.95
CA GLY A 36 3.79 9.93 3.21
C GLY A 36 2.97 8.98 4.06
N ILE A 37 2.32 9.52 5.08
CA ILE A 37 1.33 8.82 5.93
C ILE A 37 -0.08 9.17 5.46
N TRP A 38 -0.80 8.15 5.01
CA TRP A 38 -2.22 8.24 4.66
C TRP A 38 -3.04 7.27 5.53
N PRO A 39 -4.11 7.73 6.19
CA PRO A 39 -4.93 6.87 7.05
C PRO A 39 -5.47 5.63 6.34
N ASP A 40 -5.78 5.76 5.05
CA ASP A 40 -6.34 4.68 4.25
C ASP A 40 -5.29 3.64 3.86
N CYS A 41 -4.02 4.05 3.73
CA CYS A 41 -2.90 3.13 3.55
C CYS A 41 -2.66 2.32 4.82
N ASP A 42 -2.67 2.96 5.99
CA ASP A 42 -2.53 2.27 7.29
C ASP A 42 -3.65 1.24 7.49
N ARG A 43 -4.92 1.63 7.22
CA ARG A 43 -6.05 0.70 7.30
C ARG A 43 -5.91 -0.48 6.33
N ALA A 44 -5.50 -0.22 5.09
CA ALA A 44 -5.30 -1.28 4.10
C ALA A 44 -4.17 -2.24 4.53
N VAL A 45 -3.04 -1.71 4.99
CA VAL A 45 -1.91 -2.51 5.47
C VAL A 45 -2.31 -3.34 6.68
N ASN A 46 -3.03 -2.78 7.65
CA ASN A 46 -3.52 -3.53 8.80
C ASN A 46 -4.47 -4.67 8.40
N GLN A 47 -5.44 -4.37 7.54
CA GLN A 47 -6.40 -5.36 7.06
C GLN A 47 -5.71 -6.49 6.29
N TYR A 48 -4.89 -6.17 5.29
CA TYR A 48 -4.31 -7.17 4.37
C TYR A 48 -3.07 -7.87 4.92
N SER A 49 -2.44 -7.33 5.96
CA SER A 49 -1.40 -8.03 6.74
C SER A 49 -1.98 -8.90 7.87
N HIS A 50 -3.31 -8.96 8.00
CA HIS A 50 -4.01 -9.63 9.12
C HIS A 50 -3.55 -9.12 10.50
N GLY A 51 -3.36 -7.81 10.63
CA GLY A 51 -2.97 -7.15 11.87
C GLY A 51 -1.49 -7.25 12.21
N ALA A 52 -0.65 -7.80 11.33
CA ALA A 52 0.80 -7.88 11.57
C ALA A 52 1.50 -6.52 11.44
N LEU A 53 0.92 -5.59 10.67
CA LEU A 53 1.41 -4.24 10.45
C LEU A 53 0.31 -3.23 10.76
N GLU A 54 0.66 -2.10 11.37
CA GLU A 54 -0.30 -1.03 11.69
C GLU A 54 -0.07 0.23 10.85
N HIS A 55 1.17 0.52 10.49
CA HIS A 55 1.58 1.74 9.79
C HIS A 55 2.47 1.44 8.60
N VAL A 56 2.43 2.34 7.61
CA VAL A 56 3.40 2.41 6.53
C VAL A 56 3.69 3.86 6.15
N THR A 57 4.96 4.22 6.00
CA THR A 57 5.35 5.46 5.33
C THR A 57 5.72 5.16 3.88
N LEU A 58 5.20 5.95 2.93
CA LEU A 58 5.47 5.71 1.52
C LEU A 58 6.82 6.26 1.07
N TYR A 59 7.38 7.25 1.78
CA TYR A 59 8.55 8.01 1.35
C TYR A 59 9.73 7.99 2.34
N SER A 60 9.61 7.27 3.47
CA SER A 60 10.70 7.12 4.44
C SER A 60 11.20 5.68 4.50
N ILE A 61 12.52 5.51 4.56
CA ILE A 61 13.15 4.23 4.87
C ILE A 61 13.42 4.06 6.37
N LEU A 62 13.36 5.16 7.13
CA LEU A 62 13.75 5.20 8.54
C LEU A 62 12.59 4.96 9.50
N GLN A 63 11.36 5.21 9.07
CA GLN A 63 10.16 5.11 9.89
C GLN A 63 9.14 4.25 9.16
N ASP A 64 8.70 3.15 9.77
CA ASP A 64 7.68 2.23 9.27
C ASP A 64 7.79 1.96 7.75
N PRO A 65 8.96 1.48 7.26
CA PRO A 65 9.16 1.26 5.84
C PRO A 65 8.31 0.10 5.34
N MET A 66 8.00 0.11 4.04
CA MET A 66 7.33 -1.01 3.38
C MET A 66 8.13 -2.31 3.53
N THR A 67 7.45 -3.40 3.92
CA THR A 67 8.05 -4.73 4.06
C THR A 67 8.38 -5.39 2.71
N SER A 68 9.21 -6.42 2.71
CA SER A 68 9.53 -7.21 1.51
C SER A 68 9.08 -8.67 1.64
N CYS A 69 8.71 -9.30 0.52
CA CYS A 69 8.34 -10.70 0.44
C CYS A 69 9.51 -11.63 0.09
N GLY A 70 10.40 -11.26 -0.85
CA GLY A 70 11.54 -12.10 -1.26
C GLY A 70 11.89 -12.08 -2.75
N CYS A 71 11.12 -11.37 -3.58
CA CYS A 71 11.43 -11.10 -4.98
C CYS A 71 11.63 -9.61 -5.22
#